data_AF-A0A8B8ZJZ2-F1
#
_entry.id   AF-A0A8B8ZJZ2-F1
#
_cell.length_a   1.000
_cell.length_b   1.000
_cell.length_c   1.000
_cell.angle_alpha   90.00
_cell.angle_beta   90.00
_cell.angle_gamma   90.00
#
_symmetry.space_group_name_H-M   'P 1'
#
loop_
_entity.id
_entity.type
_entity.pdbx_description
1 polymer ?
#
loop_
_entity_poly.entity_id
_entity_poly.type
_entity_poly.pdbx_seq_one_letter_code
_entity_poly.pdbx_strand_id
1 'polypeptide(L)'
;MLQPTNDPLLSPLQQAPAAAPRFSMRVASRQAYICRDCGYIYNDRTPFEKLPDKYFCPVCGAPKRRFRPYEPSVAKDANDTDARKARKAQMKRDEAIGKALPVAIVLGVAGLAGLYFYLNNAY
;
A
#
# COMPACT_ATOMS: atom_id res chain seq x y z
N MET A 1 -8.22 31.23 37.38
CA MET A 1 -9.08 30.17 37.93
C MET A 1 -9.44 29.27 36.75
N LEU A 2 -8.71 28.16 36.57
CA LEU A 2 -9.19 26.78 36.86
C LEU A 2 -10.32 26.40 35.87
N GLN A 3 -10.19 25.48 34.91
CA GLN A 3 -9.46 24.20 34.87
C GLN A 3 -9.23 23.68 33.42
N PRO A 4 -8.31 22.72 33.24
CA PRO A 4 -8.15 21.88 32.05
C PRO A 4 -9.07 20.65 32.11
N THR A 5 -9.54 20.14 30.96
CA THR A 5 -10.03 18.77 30.83
C THR A 5 -9.49 18.14 29.56
N ASN A 6 -8.43 17.34 29.72
CA ASN A 6 -8.18 16.21 28.86
C ASN A 6 -9.20 15.14 29.26
N ASP A 7 -10.04 14.68 28.34
CA ASP A 7 -10.54 13.31 28.41
C ASP A 7 -10.67 12.69 27.01
N PRO A 8 -10.16 11.46 26.80
CA PRO A 8 -10.03 10.84 25.49
C PRO A 8 -11.10 9.78 25.27
N LEU A 9 -12.21 10.09 24.60
CA LEU A 9 -13.08 9.05 24.02
C LEU A 9 -13.98 9.62 22.92
N LEU A 10 -13.54 9.49 21.67
CA LEU A 10 -14.48 9.28 20.57
C LEU A 10 -13.75 8.50 19.46
N SER A 11 -13.74 7.18 19.62
CA SER A 11 -13.60 6.27 18.48
C SER A 11 -14.62 6.65 17.41
N PRO A 12 -14.23 6.61 16.13
CA PRO A 12 -15.12 7.01 15.05
C PRO A 12 -16.33 6.07 15.05
N LEU A 13 -17.53 6.63 14.94
CA LEU A 13 -18.67 5.86 14.47
C LEU A 13 -18.27 5.26 13.13
N GLN A 14 -17.88 3.97 13.17
CA GLN A 14 -17.79 3.09 12.03
C GLN A 14 -19.13 3.19 11.30
N GLN A 15 -19.16 3.99 10.25
CA GLN A 15 -20.25 3.97 9.29
C GLN A 15 -20.14 2.65 8.54
N ALA A 16 -20.89 1.66 9.01
CA ALA A 16 -21.15 0.46 8.26
C ALA A 16 -22.06 0.83 7.08
N PRO A 17 -21.68 0.59 5.81
CA PRO A 17 -22.65 0.67 4.75
C PRO A 17 -23.51 -0.60 4.75
N ALA A 18 -24.81 -0.43 5.00
CA ALA A 18 -25.82 -1.40 4.61
C ALA A 18 -25.87 -1.45 3.07
N ALA A 19 -25.56 -2.60 2.47
CA ALA A 19 -25.85 -2.86 1.07
C ALA A 19 -26.13 -4.35 0.81
N ALA A 20 -27.30 -4.59 0.22
CA ALA A 20 -27.94 -5.85 -0.20
C ALA A 20 -27.00 -6.98 -0.70
N PRO A 21 -27.46 -8.26 -0.69
CA PRO A 21 -26.70 -9.35 -1.29
C PRO A 21 -26.61 -9.13 -2.79
N ARG A 22 -25.47 -8.60 -3.23
CA ARG A 22 -25.17 -8.50 -4.66
C ARG A 22 -24.77 -9.91 -5.06
N PHE A 23 -25.57 -10.53 -5.92
CA PHE A 23 -25.18 -11.72 -6.68
C PHE A 23 -23.95 -11.35 -7.53
N SER A 24 -22.79 -11.30 -6.88
CA SER A 24 -21.52 -11.41 -7.57
C SER A 24 -21.50 -12.85 -8.07
N MET A 25 -21.76 -13.04 -9.36
CA MET A 25 -21.21 -14.20 -10.05
C MET A 25 -19.71 -14.16 -9.80
N ARG A 26 -19.28 -14.85 -8.74
CA ARG A 26 -17.88 -15.09 -8.47
C ARG A 26 -17.44 -16.03 -9.57
N VAL A 27 -16.93 -15.47 -10.66
CA VAL A 27 -15.93 -16.18 -11.45
C VAL A 27 -14.93 -16.64 -10.40
N ALA A 28 -14.81 -17.96 -10.20
CA ALA A 28 -13.97 -18.57 -9.17
C ALA A 28 -12.72 -17.72 -8.98
N SER A 29 -12.50 -17.19 -7.78
CA SER A 29 -11.52 -16.14 -7.49
C SER A 29 -10.14 -16.62 -7.94
N ARG A 30 -9.76 -16.25 -9.16
CA ARG A 30 -8.41 -16.45 -9.67
C ARG A 30 -7.55 -15.43 -8.94
N GLN A 31 -6.37 -15.85 -8.48
CA GLN A 31 -5.44 -14.96 -7.83
C GLN A 31 -5.11 -13.81 -8.79
N ALA A 32 -5.45 -12.59 -8.39
CA ALA A 32 -5.09 -11.40 -9.15
C ALA A 32 -3.62 -11.04 -8.91
N TYR A 33 -3.00 -10.36 -9.87
CA TYR A 33 -1.61 -9.95 -9.78
C TYR A 33 -1.44 -8.47 -10.12
N ILE A 34 -0.64 -7.75 -9.34
CA ILE A 34 -0.35 -6.33 -9.54
C ILE A 34 1.07 -6.12 -10.10
N CYS A 35 1.19 -5.29 -11.13
CA CYS A 35 2.46 -4.82 -11.64
C CYS A 35 3.07 -3.76 -10.70
N ARG A 36 4.27 -4.02 -10.15
CA ARG A 36 4.96 -3.09 -9.24
C ARG A 36 5.48 -1.81 -9.88
N ASP A 37 5.50 -1.70 -11.20
CA ASP A 37 5.99 -0.51 -11.91
C ASP A 37 4.90 0.53 -12.21
N CYS A 38 3.68 0.05 -12.50
CA CYS A 38 2.60 0.92 -12.96
C CYS A 38 1.24 0.70 -12.27
N GLY A 39 1.08 -0.35 -11.48
CA GLY A 39 -0.17 -0.63 -10.77
C GLY A 39 -1.28 -1.25 -11.62
N TYR A 40 -0.96 -1.78 -12.81
CA TYR A 40 -1.89 -2.62 -13.58
C TYR A 40 -2.23 -3.91 -12.81
N ILE A 41 -3.51 -4.27 -12.80
CA ILE A 41 -4.00 -5.51 -12.21
C ILE A 41 -4.32 -6.51 -13.33
N TYR A 42 -3.66 -7.65 -13.28
CA TYR A 42 -3.99 -8.82 -14.06
C TYR A 42 -5.08 -9.62 -13.35
N ASN A 43 -6.19 -9.86 -14.04
CA ASN A 43 -7.32 -10.67 -13.58
C ASN A 43 -8.01 -11.38 -14.75
N ASP A 44 -7.22 -11.91 -15.68
CA ASP A 44 -7.74 -12.56 -16.89
C ASP A 44 -8.12 -14.03 -16.64
N ARG A 45 -8.68 -14.67 -17.66
CA ARG A 45 -9.10 -16.08 -17.57
C ARG A 45 -7.94 -17.06 -17.42
N THR A 46 -6.83 -16.74 -18.05
CA THR A 46 -5.61 -17.54 -17.97
C THR A 46 -4.97 -17.32 -16.59
N PRO A 47 -4.68 -18.37 -15.81
CA PRO A 47 -3.91 -18.22 -14.57
C PRO A 47 -2.55 -17.56 -14.84
N PHE A 48 -2.12 -16.67 -13.95
CA PHE A 48 -0.89 -15.88 -14.14
C PHE A 48 0.36 -16.78 -14.25
N GLU A 49 0.37 -17.91 -13.54
CA GLU A 49 1.46 -18.88 -13.53
C GLU A 49 1.66 -19.50 -14.91
N LYS A 50 0.57 -19.71 -15.65
CA LYS A 50 0.55 -20.30 -16.99
C LYS A 50 0.91 -19.32 -18.11
N LEU A 51 1.08 -18.02 -17.79
CA LEU A 51 1.56 -17.06 -18.78
C LEU A 51 3.00 -17.42 -19.20
N PRO A 52 3.37 -17.19 -20.47
CA PRO A 52 4.74 -17.41 -20.91
C PRO A 52 5.70 -16.41 -20.23
N ASP A 53 6.99 -16.76 -20.13
CA ASP A 53 7.98 -15.89 -19.48
C ASP A 53 8.22 -14.57 -20.22
N LYS A 54 7.95 -14.55 -21.53
CA LYS A 54 7.94 -13.35 -22.38
C LYS A 54 6.71 -12.45 -22.19
N TYR A 55 5.89 -12.69 -21.18
CA TYR A 55 4.78 -11.81 -20.86
C TYR A 55 5.30 -10.47 -20.30
N PHE A 56 4.81 -9.38 -20.90
CA PHE A 56 5.09 -8.02 -20.48
C PHE A 56 3.80 -7.31 -20.07
N CYS A 57 3.90 -6.44 -19.06
CA CYS A 57 2.79 -5.61 -18.63
C CYS A 57 2.30 -4.74 -19.80
N PRO A 58 1.00 -4.80 -20.17
CA PRO A 58 0.47 -4.10 -21.35
C PRO A 58 0.48 -2.57 -21.20
N VAL A 59 0.72 -2.06 -19.99
CA VAL A 59 0.70 -0.63 -19.68
C VAL A 59 2.09 -0.01 -19.70
N CYS A 60 3.11 -0.75 -19.27
CA CYS A 60 4.44 -0.18 -19.04
C CYS A 60 5.60 -1.03 -19.54
N GLY A 61 5.35 -2.22 -20.11
CA GLY A 61 6.40 -3.10 -20.61
C GLY A 61 7.25 -3.78 -19.53
N ALA A 62 6.86 -3.73 -18.26
CA ALA A 62 7.56 -4.45 -17.20
C ALA A 62 7.46 -5.98 -17.40
N PRO A 63 8.53 -6.76 -17.16
CA PRO A 63 8.51 -8.21 -17.33
C PRO A 63 7.66 -8.90 -16.26
N LYS A 64 7.17 -10.12 -16.55
CA LYS A 64 6.35 -10.96 -15.65
C LYS A 64 6.87 -11.02 -14.21
N ARG A 65 8.19 -11.08 -14.01
CA ARG A 65 8.85 -11.11 -12.67
C ARG A 65 8.56 -9.88 -11.79
N ARG A 66 8.07 -8.77 -12.33
CA ARG A 66 7.71 -7.55 -11.58
C ARG A 66 6.30 -7.59 -11.01
N PHE A 67 5.50 -8.59 -11.36
CA PHE A 67 4.16 -8.76 -10.79
C PHE A 67 4.21 -9.43 -9.41
N ARG A 68 3.26 -9.10 -8.55
CA ARG A 68 3.08 -9.73 -7.23
C ARG A 68 1.61 -10.09 -7.01
N PRO A 69 1.30 -11.06 -6.13
CA PRO A 69 -0.08 -11.34 -5.74
C PRO A 69 -0.78 -10.07 -5.27
N TYR A 70 -2.01 -9.89 -5.71
CA TYR A 70 -2.90 -8.80 -5.34
C TYR A 70 -4.08 -9.39 -4.58
N GLU A 71 -4.10 -9.20 -3.27
CA GLU A 71 -5.15 -9.72 -2.38
C GLU A 71 -6.49 -8.95 -2.42
N PRO A 72 -6.52 -7.61 -2.61
CA PRO A 72 -7.80 -6.91 -2.63
C PRO A 72 -8.70 -7.38 -3.77
N SER A 73 -10.02 -7.25 -3.57
CA SER A 73 -10.99 -7.56 -4.62
C SER A 73 -10.79 -6.65 -5.84
N VAL A 74 -10.88 -7.25 -7.03
CA VAL A 74 -10.70 -6.53 -8.30
C VAL A 74 -12.05 -6.01 -8.76
N ALA A 75 -12.23 -4.70 -8.73
CA ALA A 75 -13.38 -4.03 -9.33
C ALA A 75 -13.30 -4.07 -10.87
N LYS A 76 -14.43 -3.88 -11.56
CA LYS A 76 -14.48 -3.91 -13.03
C LYS A 76 -13.59 -2.84 -13.68
N ASP A 77 -13.48 -1.71 -13.01
CA ASP A 77 -12.77 -0.48 -13.35
C ASP A 77 -11.36 -0.41 -12.71
N ALA A 78 -10.85 -1.53 -12.17
CA ALA A 78 -9.58 -1.54 -11.45
C ALA A 78 -8.37 -1.07 -12.29
N ASN A 79 -8.48 -1.15 -13.62
CA ASN A 79 -7.46 -0.72 -14.58
C ASN A 79 -7.75 0.62 -15.25
N ASP A 80 -8.78 1.35 -14.83
CA ASP A 80 -9.01 2.71 -15.32
C ASP A 80 -7.83 3.64 -15.00
N THR A 81 -7.64 4.65 -15.83
CA THR A 81 -6.45 5.50 -15.78
C THR A 81 -6.32 6.21 -14.44
N ASP A 82 -7.43 6.70 -13.86
CA ASP A 82 -7.42 7.40 -12.58
C ASP A 82 -7.16 6.44 -11.41
N ALA A 83 -7.78 5.26 -11.41
CA ALA A 83 -7.52 4.21 -10.42
C ALA A 83 -6.05 3.78 -10.43
N ARG A 84 -5.47 3.56 -11.62
CA ARG A 84 -4.04 3.19 -11.75
C ARG A 84 -3.11 4.32 -11.31
N LYS A 85 -3.40 5.57 -11.67
CA LYS A 85 -2.60 6.74 -11.23
C LYS A 85 -2.62 6.88 -9.71
N ALA A 86 -3.79 6.77 -9.07
CA ALA A 86 -3.94 6.81 -7.63
C ALA A 86 -3.13 5.70 -6.94
N ARG A 87 -3.25 4.47 -7.45
CA ARG A 87 -2.49 3.31 -6.95
C ARG A 87 -0.98 3.49 -7.12
N LYS A 88 -0.53 4.00 -8.27
CA LYS A 88 0.89 4.30 -8.52
C LYS A 88 1.41 5.38 -7.57
N ALA A 89 0.61 6.40 -7.29
CA ALA A 89 0.94 7.44 -6.33
C ALA A 89 1.09 6.87 -4.91
N GLN A 90 0.19 5.97 -4.49
CA GLN A 90 0.30 5.25 -3.21
C GLN A 90 1.58 4.41 -3.15
N MET A 91 1.82 3.54 -4.14
CA MET A 91 3.05 2.73 -4.20
C MET A 91 4.33 3.58 -4.13
N LYS A 92 4.34 4.75 -4.78
CA LYS A 92 5.49 5.68 -4.71
C LYS A 92 5.67 6.26 -3.31
N ARG A 93 4.57 6.59 -2.61
CA ARG A 93 4.65 7.07 -1.21
C ARG A 93 5.15 5.95 -0.30
N ASP A 94 4.66 4.74 -0.46
CA ASP A 94 5.09 3.60 0.38
C ASP A 94 6.57 3.26 0.17
N GLU A 95 7.06 3.33 -1.07
CA GLU A 95 8.49 3.20 -1.37
C GLU A 95 9.31 4.33 -0.73
N ALA A 96 8.82 5.57 -0.80
CA ALA A 96 9.48 6.72 -0.16
C ALA A 96 9.54 6.55 1.36
N ILE A 97 8.43 6.13 1.99
CA ILE A 97 8.37 5.85 3.42
C ILE A 97 9.33 4.70 3.77
N GLY A 98 9.31 3.61 3.02
CA GLY A 98 10.20 2.47 3.24
C GLY A 98 11.69 2.81 3.15
N LYS A 99 12.06 3.75 2.27
CA LYS A 99 13.44 4.26 2.16
C LYS A 99 13.80 5.26 3.27
N ALA A 100 12.86 6.13 3.65
CA ALA A 100 13.11 7.18 4.63
C ALA A 100 13.10 6.67 6.08
N LEU A 101 12.25 5.69 6.39
CA LEU A 101 12.08 5.15 7.74
C LEU A 101 13.39 4.67 8.39
N PRO A 102 14.23 3.82 7.75
CA PRO A 102 15.49 3.39 8.36
C PRO A 102 16.47 4.55 8.56
N VAL A 103 16.50 5.51 7.64
CA VAL A 103 17.36 6.70 7.77
C VAL A 103 16.91 7.56 8.96
N ALA A 104 15.60 7.79 9.09
CA ALA A 104 15.05 8.53 10.22
C ALA A 104 15.35 7.85 11.56
N ILE A 105 15.28 6.51 11.62
CA ILE A 105 15.65 5.73 12.81
C ILE A 105 17.12 5.95 13.16
N VAL A 106 18.04 5.85 12.19
CA VAL A 106 19.48 6.03 12.43
C VAL A 106 19.78 7.45 12.91
N LEU A 107 19.21 8.47 12.27
CA LEU A 107 19.40 9.87 12.68
C LEU A 107 18.84 10.12 14.08
N GLY A 108 17.68 9.52 14.40
CA GLY A 108 17.11 9.58 15.74
C GLY A 108 18.02 8.98 16.80
N VAL A 109 18.57 7.78 16.56
CA VAL A 109 19.50 7.10 17.49
C VAL A 109 20.79 7.91 17.66
N ALA A 110 21.38 8.42 16.57
CA ALA A 110 22.59 9.23 16.63
C ALA A 110 22.36 10.54 17.40
N GLY A 111 21.21 11.20 17.19
CA GLY A 111 20.82 12.40 17.93
C GLY A 111 20.66 12.14 19.43
N LEU A 112 20.01 11.03 19.80
CA LEU A 112 19.86 10.63 21.20
C LEU A 112 21.21 10.30 21.85
N ALA A 113 22.10 9.59 21.13
CA ALA A 113 23.44 9.28 21.63
C ALA A 113 24.29 10.55 21.82
N GLY A 114 24.22 11.50 20.89
CA GLY A 114 24.88 12.80 21.01
C GLY A 114 24.35 13.60 22.20
N LEU A 115 23.03 13.63 22.41
CA LEU A 115 22.42 14.28 23.56
C LEU A 115 22.86 13.63 24.88
N TYR A 116 22.88 12.30 24.95
CA TYR A 116 23.37 11.56 26.13
C TYR A 116 24.82 11.92 26.45
N PHE A 117 25.72 11.89 25.45
CA PHE A 117 27.12 12.25 25.64
C PHE A 117 27.27 13.70 26.09
N TYR A 118 26.51 14.64 25.53
CA TYR A 118 26.54 16.03 25.96
C TYR A 118 26.15 16.17 27.44
N LEU A 119 25.04 15.57 27.86
CA LEU A 119 24.57 15.65 29.24
C LEU A 119 25.53 14.97 30.22
N ASN A 120 26.19 13.88 29.82
CA ASN A 120 27.15 13.16 30.65
C ASN A 120 28.53 13.83 30.75
N ASN A 121 28.86 14.77 29.85
CA ASN A 121 30.13 15.52 29.92
C ASN A 121 29.96 16.96 30.40
N ALA A 122 28.76 17.55 30.25
CA ALA A 122 28.47 18.91 30.68
C ALA A 122 28.09 19.02 32.17
N TYR A 123 27.66 17.92 32.78
CA TYR A 123 27.31 17.79 34.21
C TYR A 123 28.07 16.60 34.80
#